data_AF-A0A661QCQ6-F1
#
_entry.id   AF-A0A661QCQ6-F1
#
_cell.length_a   1.000
_cell.length_b   1.000
_cell.length_c   1.000
_cell.angle_alpha   90.00
_cell.angle_beta   90.00
_cell.angle_gamma   90.00
#
_symmetry.space_group_name_H-M   'P 1'
#
loop_
_entity.id
_entity.type
_entity.pdbx_description
1 polymer ?
#
loop_
_entity_poly.entity_id
_entity_poly.type
_entity_poly.pdbx_seq_one_letter_code
_entity_poly.pdbx_strand_id
1 'polypeptide(L)'
;MHPMIITDEPGICPICHMDLTPMKAETGGVVETSVEQKIKYWQAPMDPTYLRDEPGKSPMGMDLIPIYEDQATGGSMISIDPTTIQNMGVRTAGVVRSNLSRSIRTVGLVDYEEPKQYVVNTKIAGWVEKLYVAETGQQVKKGQKLLEIYSPELVTAQQELLLARDNYNALKQSSFAYISDSARRLLDSSRKRLQLW
;
A
#
# COMPACT_ATOMS: atom_id res chain seq x y z
N MET A 1 -53.68 -44.23 -0.53
CA MET A 1 -54.55 -43.52 -1.48
C MET A 1 -53.74 -43.27 -2.74
N HIS A 2 -54.22 -43.70 -3.91
CA HIS A 2 -53.52 -43.62 -5.20
C HIS A 2 -54.06 -42.42 -6.01
N PRO A 3 -53.51 -41.21 -5.87
CA PRO A 3 -54.06 -39.99 -6.48
C PRO A 3 -53.93 -39.93 -8.01
N MET A 4 -53.25 -40.89 -8.65
CA MET A 4 -53.09 -40.95 -10.12
C MET A 4 -54.23 -41.67 -10.85
N ILE A 5 -55.19 -42.29 -10.15
CA ILE A 5 -56.35 -42.95 -10.77
C ILE A 5 -57.53 -42.00 -10.70
N ILE A 6 -57.77 -41.28 -11.78
CA ILE A 6 -58.91 -40.38 -11.97
C ILE A 6 -59.78 -41.00 -13.05
N THR A 7 -61.00 -41.39 -12.69
CA THR A 7 -62.00 -41.94 -13.61
C THR A 7 -63.26 -41.08 -13.57
N ASP A 8 -63.89 -40.88 -14.72
CA ASP A 8 -65.08 -40.02 -14.84
C ASP A 8 -66.36 -40.69 -14.28
N GLU A 9 -66.31 -42.00 -14.03
CA GLU A 9 -67.41 -42.81 -13.50
C GLU A 9 -67.15 -43.27 -12.05
N PRO A 10 -68.18 -43.28 -11.17
CA PRO A 10 -68.03 -43.73 -9.79
C PRO A 10 -67.78 -45.24 -9.75
N GLY A 11 -66.67 -45.64 -9.15
CA GLY A 11 -66.26 -47.04 -9.09
C GLY A 11 -65.20 -47.32 -8.02
N ILE A 12 -64.84 -48.59 -7.95
CA ILE A 12 -63.88 -49.12 -7.00
C ILE A 12 -62.47 -49.01 -7.60
N CYS A 13 -61.49 -48.55 -6.81
CA CYS A 13 -60.10 -48.47 -7.25
C CYS A 13 -59.55 -49.88 -7.59
N PRO A 14 -59.01 -50.11 -8.81
CA PRO A 14 -58.55 -51.43 -9.24
C PRO A 14 -57.31 -51.94 -8.49
N ILE A 15 -56.58 -51.08 -7.77
CA ILE A 15 -55.38 -51.46 -7.01
C ILE A 15 -55.72 -51.88 -5.57
N CYS A 16 -56.57 -51.11 -4.89
CA CYS A 16 -56.83 -51.29 -3.45
C CYS A 16 -58.29 -51.64 -3.10
N HIS A 17 -59.13 -51.81 -4.11
CA HIS A 17 -60.53 -52.21 -4.00
C HIS A 17 -61.37 -51.41 -2.98
N MET A 18 -61.08 -50.11 -2.86
CA MET A 18 -61.83 -49.13 -2.07
C MET A 18 -62.51 -48.12 -3.01
N ASP A 19 -63.62 -47.52 -2.58
CA ASP A 19 -64.43 -46.58 -3.37
C ASP A 19 -63.67 -45.27 -3.67
N LEU A 20 -63.79 -44.78 -4.92
CA LEU A 20 -63.22 -43.50 -5.34
C LEU A 20 -64.07 -42.31 -4.83
N THR A 21 -63.40 -41.30 -4.30
CA THR A 21 -64.03 -40.07 -3.78
C THR A 21 -64.11 -39.00 -4.87
N PRO A 22 -65.27 -38.35 -5.08
CA PRO A 22 -65.45 -37.34 -6.13
C PRO A 22 -64.63 -36.08 -5.88
N MET A 23 -63.83 -35.65 -6.86
CA MET A 23 -63.16 -34.35 -6.86
C MET A 23 -64.04 -33.28 -7.52
N LYS A 24 -64.26 -32.17 -6.83
CA LYS A 24 -65.04 -31.03 -7.32
C LYS A 24 -64.15 -30.18 -8.25
N ALA A 25 -64.55 -30.03 -9.51
CA ALA A 25 -63.83 -29.20 -10.48
C ALA A 25 -63.87 -27.72 -10.08
N GLU A 26 -62.71 -27.10 -9.86
CA GLU A 26 -62.58 -25.65 -9.75
C GLU A 26 -62.44 -25.05 -11.15
N THR A 27 -63.48 -24.36 -11.59
CA THR A 27 -63.54 -23.57 -12.82
C THR A 27 -62.55 -22.39 -12.76
N GLY A 28 -61.35 -22.60 -13.30
CA GLY A 28 -60.44 -21.52 -13.71
C GLY A 28 -60.86 -20.99 -15.08
N GLY A 29 -61.68 -19.94 -15.09
CA GLY A 29 -62.04 -19.23 -16.32
C GLY A 29 -60.85 -18.46 -16.87
N VAL A 30 -60.36 -18.87 -18.05
CA VAL A 30 -59.38 -18.11 -18.83
C VAL A 30 -60.16 -17.04 -19.59
N VAL A 31 -60.04 -15.78 -19.18
CA VAL A 31 -60.57 -14.63 -19.91
C VAL A 31 -59.56 -14.28 -20.99
N GLU A 32 -59.83 -14.68 -22.24
CA GLU A 32 -59.13 -14.14 -23.40
C GLU A 32 -59.50 -12.66 -23.56
N THR A 33 -58.70 -11.81 -22.93
CA THR A 33 -58.72 -10.37 -23.18
C THR A 33 -57.81 -10.12 -24.38
N SER A 34 -58.38 -9.89 -25.55
CA SER A 34 -57.66 -9.43 -26.74
C SER A 34 -57.15 -8.01 -26.51
N VAL A 35 -56.03 -7.90 -25.81
CA VAL A 35 -55.26 -6.66 -25.72
C VAL A 35 -54.64 -6.45 -27.09
N GLU A 36 -54.93 -5.33 -27.76
CA GLU A 36 -54.24 -4.91 -28.98
C GLU A 36 -52.77 -4.58 -28.64
N GLN A 37 -51.96 -5.62 -28.49
CA GLN A 37 -50.54 -5.49 -28.27
C GLN A 37 -49.88 -5.07 -29.58
N LYS A 38 -49.27 -3.88 -29.60
CA LYS A 38 -48.54 -3.38 -30.77
C LYS A 38 -47.34 -4.29 -31.04
N ILE A 39 -47.34 -4.91 -32.21
CA ILE A 39 -46.25 -5.74 -32.71
C ILE A 39 -45.11 -4.81 -33.08
N LYS A 40 -43.90 -5.04 -32.55
CA LYS A 40 -42.73 -4.21 -32.82
C LYS A 40 -41.99 -4.67 -34.06
N TYR A 41 -41.84 -5.99 -34.22
CA TYR A 41 -41.28 -6.65 -35.41
C TYR A 41 -41.61 -8.14 -35.38
N TRP A 42 -41.47 -8.78 -36.54
CA TRP A 42 -41.64 -10.21 -36.78
C TRP A 42 -40.28 -10.88 -36.89
N GLN A 43 -40.06 -11.95 -36.12
CA GLN A 43 -38.79 -12.69 -36.07
C GLN A 43 -38.96 -14.13 -36.55
N ALA A 44 -37.96 -14.68 -37.22
CA ALA A 44 -37.97 -16.09 -37.62
C ALA A 44 -37.73 -17.01 -36.40
N PRO A 45 -38.51 -18.10 -36.22
CA PRO A 45 -38.40 -18.97 -35.05
C PRO A 45 -37.02 -19.61 -34.86
N MET A 46 -36.28 -19.82 -35.95
CA MET A 46 -34.99 -20.52 -35.97
C MET A 46 -33.80 -19.63 -36.31
N ASP A 47 -34.04 -18.36 -36.68
CA ASP A 47 -32.98 -17.38 -36.90
C ASP A 47 -33.34 -16.05 -36.21
N PRO A 48 -32.81 -15.83 -34.99
CA PRO A 48 -33.06 -14.61 -34.23
C PRO A 48 -32.59 -13.32 -34.92
N THR A 49 -31.77 -13.43 -35.97
CA THR A 49 -31.17 -12.29 -36.69
C THR A 49 -32.05 -11.79 -37.83
N TYR A 50 -33.04 -12.59 -38.26
CA TYR A 50 -33.94 -12.24 -39.35
C TYR A 50 -35.18 -11.50 -38.83
N LEU A 51 -35.18 -10.18 -39.02
CA LEU A 51 -36.19 -9.24 -38.53
C LEU A 51 -36.95 -8.60 -39.70
N ARG A 52 -38.28 -8.55 -39.61
CA ARG A 52 -39.18 -7.95 -40.62
C ARG A 52 -40.28 -7.15 -39.93
N ASP A 53 -40.73 -6.06 -40.54
CA ASP A 53 -41.81 -5.22 -39.97
C ASP A 53 -43.21 -5.71 -40.37
N GLU A 54 -43.30 -6.67 -41.30
CA GLU A 54 -44.54 -7.20 -41.85
C GLU A 54 -44.65 -8.72 -41.64
N PRO A 55 -45.88 -9.25 -41.45
CA PRO A 55 -46.10 -10.69 -41.40
C PRO A 55 -45.73 -11.35 -42.73
N GLY A 56 -45.02 -12.47 -42.66
CA GLY A 56 -44.58 -13.18 -43.85
C GLY A 56 -43.87 -14.48 -43.54
N LYS A 57 -43.30 -15.08 -44.58
CA LYS A 57 -42.49 -16.31 -44.47
C LYS A 57 -41.01 -15.96 -44.38
N SER A 58 -40.32 -16.65 -43.49
CA SER A 58 -38.86 -16.66 -43.42
C SER A 58 -38.26 -17.26 -44.69
N PRO A 59 -36.97 -17.04 -44.99
CA PRO A 59 -36.26 -17.66 -46.12
C PRO A 59 -36.32 -19.20 -46.11
N MET A 60 -36.63 -19.80 -44.96
CA MET A 60 -36.81 -21.24 -44.72
C MET A 60 -38.27 -21.71 -44.87
N GLY A 61 -39.18 -20.83 -45.29
CA GLY A 61 -40.58 -21.15 -45.60
C GLY A 61 -41.54 -21.20 -44.41
N MET A 62 -41.06 -20.96 -43.19
CA MET A 62 -41.88 -20.93 -41.96
C MET A 62 -42.41 -19.53 -41.68
N ASP A 63 -43.61 -19.43 -41.10
CA ASP A 63 -44.25 -18.15 -40.76
C ASP A 63 -43.49 -17.46 -39.61
N LEU A 64 -43.34 -16.14 -39.73
CA LEU A 64 -42.68 -15.32 -38.72
C LEU A 64 -43.56 -15.17 -37.47
N ILE A 65 -42.93 -15.06 -36.30
CA ILE A 65 -43.62 -14.90 -35.01
C ILE A 65 -43.57 -13.42 -34.59
N PRO A 66 -44.68 -12.81 -34.16
CA PRO A 66 -44.69 -11.41 -33.73
C PRO A 66 -44.07 -11.25 -32.34
N ILE A 67 -43.13 -10.32 -32.19
CA ILE A 67 -42.56 -9.92 -30.90
C ILE A 67 -43.13 -8.56 -30.48
N TYR A 68 -43.66 -8.54 -29.26
CA TYR A 68 -44.31 -7.38 -28.65
C TYR A 68 -43.31 -6.56 -27.80
N GLU A 69 -43.59 -5.27 -27.62
CA GLU A 69 -42.67 -4.31 -26.95
C GLU A 69 -42.23 -4.73 -25.54
N ASP A 70 -43.07 -5.42 -24.77
CA ASP A 70 -42.77 -5.79 -23.37
C ASP A 70 -41.72 -6.89 -23.23
N GLN A 71 -41.50 -7.73 -24.24
CA GLN A 71 -40.47 -8.78 -24.22
C GLN A 71 -39.11 -8.32 -24.79
N ALA A 72 -39.01 -7.09 -25.27
CA ALA A 72 -37.83 -6.56 -25.96
C ALA A 72 -36.78 -5.92 -25.03
N THR A 73 -36.79 -6.21 -23.73
CA THR A 73 -35.74 -5.75 -22.81
C THR A 73 -34.66 -6.83 -22.67
N GLY A 74 -33.58 -6.65 -23.44
CA GLY A 74 -32.41 -7.52 -23.46
C GLY A 74 -31.75 -7.73 -22.09
N GLY A 75 -31.24 -8.94 -21.89
CA GLY A 75 -30.80 -9.49 -20.61
C GLY A 75 -29.82 -8.62 -19.82
N SER A 76 -30.16 -8.46 -18.54
CA SER A 76 -29.29 -8.23 -17.36
C SER A 76 -30.08 -7.61 -16.18
N MET A 77 -31.40 -7.46 -16.29
CA MET A 77 -32.27 -7.11 -15.17
C MET A 77 -32.93 -8.37 -14.59
N ILE A 78 -32.41 -8.86 -13.46
CA ILE A 78 -33.05 -9.93 -12.69
C ILE A 78 -34.07 -9.27 -11.76
N SER A 79 -35.35 -9.53 -12.00
CA SER A 79 -36.43 -9.08 -11.12
C SER A 79 -36.70 -10.14 -10.07
N ILE A 80 -36.78 -9.73 -8.80
CA ILE A 80 -37.07 -10.62 -7.66
C ILE A 80 -38.29 -10.04 -6.93
N ASP A 81 -39.20 -10.92 -6.53
CA ASP A 81 -40.42 -10.54 -5.82
C ASP A 81 -40.12 -9.82 -4.49
N PRO A 82 -40.80 -8.69 -4.17
CA PRO A 82 -40.57 -7.92 -2.95
C PRO A 82 -40.73 -8.72 -1.66
N THR A 83 -41.64 -9.71 -1.60
CA THR A 83 -41.81 -10.55 -0.41
C THR A 83 -40.61 -11.44 -0.18
N THR A 84 -39.96 -11.88 -1.26
CA THR A 84 -38.74 -12.69 -1.20
C THR A 84 -37.56 -11.84 -0.74
N ILE A 85 -37.42 -10.61 -1.25
CA ILE A 85 -36.39 -9.65 -0.80
C ILE A 85 -36.54 -9.34 0.70
N GLN A 86 -37.78 -9.16 1.16
CA GLN A 86 -38.09 -8.87 2.56
C GLN A 86 -37.82 -10.06 3.48
N ASN A 87 -38.25 -11.27 3.09
CA ASN A 87 -38.00 -12.50 3.86
C ASN A 87 -36.50 -12.84 3.94
N MET A 88 -35.72 -12.51 2.91
CA MET A 88 -34.26 -12.67 2.91
C MET A 88 -33.51 -11.58 3.69
N GLY A 89 -34.17 -10.48 4.08
CA GLY A 89 -33.57 -9.41 4.86
C GLY A 89 -32.45 -8.66 4.14
N VAL A 90 -32.58 -8.47 2.82
CA VAL A 90 -31.56 -7.84 1.98
C VAL A 90 -31.30 -6.39 2.42
N ARG A 91 -30.02 -6.02 2.58
CA ARG A 91 -29.58 -4.66 2.92
C ARG A 91 -28.68 -4.12 1.82
N THR A 92 -29.01 -2.93 1.33
CA THR A 92 -28.21 -2.21 0.35
C THR A 92 -27.55 -1.00 0.99
N ALA A 93 -26.34 -0.67 0.57
CA ALA A 93 -25.67 0.58 0.89
C ALA A 93 -25.27 1.27 -0.41
N GLY A 94 -25.43 2.60 -0.47
CA GLY A 94 -24.97 3.39 -1.61
C GLY A 94 -23.45 3.36 -1.71
N VAL A 95 -22.92 3.31 -2.93
CA VAL A 95 -21.47 3.38 -3.15
C VAL A 95 -21.01 4.82 -2.89
N VAL A 96 -20.09 4.99 -1.94
CA VAL A 96 -19.50 6.28 -1.59
C VAL A 96 -17.99 6.20 -1.78
N ARG A 97 -17.39 7.26 -2.34
CA ARG A 97 -15.93 7.42 -2.35
C ARG A 97 -15.47 7.97 -1.00
N SER A 98 -14.56 7.27 -0.35
CA SER A 98 -13.97 7.71 0.92
C SER A 98 -12.49 7.36 0.99
N ASN A 99 -11.76 8.06 1.87
CA ASN A 99 -10.36 7.74 2.13
C ASN A 99 -10.30 6.54 3.08
N LEU A 100 -9.78 5.41 2.58
CA LEU A 100 -9.52 4.24 3.40
C LEU A 100 -8.17 4.39 4.09
N SER A 101 -8.16 4.50 5.41
CA SER A 101 -6.94 4.43 6.22
C SER A 101 -6.90 3.11 6.99
N ARG A 102 -5.70 2.52 7.09
CA ARG A 102 -5.45 1.33 7.90
C ARG A 102 -4.49 1.73 9.01
N SER A 103 -4.89 1.51 10.26
CA SER A 103 -4.00 1.68 11.39
C SER A 103 -3.04 0.49 11.46
N ILE A 104 -1.73 0.75 11.42
CA ILE A 104 -0.69 -0.27 11.60
C ILE A 104 -0.02 0.00 12.95
N ARG A 105 -0.01 -1.02 13.81
CA ARG A 105 0.68 -0.97 15.10
C ARG A 105 2.00 -1.73 14.97
N THR A 106 3.11 -1.03 15.14
CA THR A 106 4.46 -1.58 15.11
C THR A 106 5.24 -1.13 16.34
N VAL A 107 6.38 -1.78 16.59
CA VAL A 107 7.38 -1.33 17.56
C VAL A 107 8.41 -0.44 16.87
N GLY A 108 9.05 0.43 17.66
CA GLY A 108 10.19 1.24 17.24
C GLY A 108 11.36 1.02 18.18
N LEU A 109 12.57 1.30 17.70
CA LEU A 109 13.79 1.28 18.51
C LEU A 109 14.16 2.72 18.87
N VAL A 110 14.56 2.93 20.12
CA VAL A 110 15.14 4.20 20.57
C VAL A 110 16.65 4.04 20.47
N ASP A 111 17.26 4.82 19.59
CA ASP A 111 18.71 4.84 19.41
C ASP A 111 19.26 6.24 19.70
N TYR A 112 20.57 6.32 19.84
CA TYR A 112 21.29 7.57 19.96
C TYR A 112 21.17 8.37 18.67
N GLU A 113 21.14 9.69 18.82
CA GLU A 113 21.16 10.59 17.68
C GLU A 113 22.57 10.60 17.08
N GLU A 114 22.76 9.87 15.97
CA GLU A 114 24.02 9.74 15.23
C GLU A 114 24.77 11.08 15.03
N PRO A 115 24.14 12.19 14.59
CA PRO A 115 24.88 13.46 14.41
C PRO A 115 25.34 14.11 15.73
N LYS A 116 24.88 13.62 16.88
CA LYS A 116 25.35 14.04 18.22
C LYS A 116 26.35 13.06 18.82
N GLN A 117 26.75 12.02 18.10
CA GLN A 117 27.85 11.16 18.50
C GLN A 117 29.18 11.79 18.07
N TYR A 118 30.09 11.94 19.02
CA TYR A 118 31.42 12.50 18.79
C TYR A 118 32.47 11.50 19.25
N VAL A 119 33.47 11.26 18.40
CA VAL A 119 34.65 10.46 18.75
C VAL A 119 35.81 11.43 18.98
N VAL A 120 36.33 11.46 20.21
CA VAL A 120 37.44 12.33 20.60
C VAL A 120 38.74 11.58 20.37
N ASN A 121 39.44 11.92 19.28
CA ASN A 121 40.75 11.36 18.95
C ASN A 121 41.85 12.37 19.23
N THR A 122 43.02 11.87 19.61
CA THR A 122 44.21 12.69 19.82
C THR A 122 44.91 12.90 18.47
N LYS A 123 45.31 14.13 18.17
CA LYS A 123 46.09 14.42 16.95
C LYS A 123 47.55 14.01 17.07
N ILE A 124 48.00 13.77 18.30
CA ILE A 124 49.40 13.52 18.66
C ILE A 124 49.50 12.16 19.35
N ALA A 125 50.62 11.47 19.14
CA ALA A 125 50.97 10.29 19.90
C ALA A 125 51.57 10.70 21.25
N GLY A 126 51.30 9.92 22.30
CA GLY A 126 51.77 10.21 23.64
C GLY A 126 51.26 9.21 24.67
N TRP A 127 51.64 9.43 25.92
CA TRP A 127 51.17 8.64 27.06
C TRP A 127 50.10 9.40 27.84
N VAL A 128 49.09 8.67 28.28
CA VAL A 128 48.05 9.20 29.17
C VAL A 128 48.64 9.33 30.57
N GLU A 129 48.69 10.55 31.10
CA GLU A 129 49.16 10.83 32.46
C GLU A 129 48.02 10.66 33.47
N LYS A 130 46.83 11.15 33.11
CA LYS A 130 45.66 11.11 33.97
C LYS A 130 44.39 10.91 33.14
N LEU A 131 43.56 9.99 33.58
CA LEU A 131 42.25 9.73 32.99
C LEU A 131 41.16 10.20 33.96
N TYR A 132 40.37 11.19 33.56
CA TYR A 132 39.27 11.73 34.39
C TYR A 132 37.97 10.97 34.17
N VAL A 133 37.78 10.40 32.97
CA VAL A 133 36.61 9.63 32.58
C VAL A 133 37.09 8.23 32.21
N ALA A 134 36.95 7.29 33.15
CA ALA A 134 37.52 5.95 33.05
C ALA A 134 36.49 4.86 32.72
N GLU A 135 35.20 5.20 32.71
CA GLU A 135 34.12 4.22 32.63
C GLU A 135 33.14 4.52 31.49
N THR A 136 32.67 3.46 30.84
CA THR A 136 31.66 3.58 29.77
C THR A 136 30.31 3.90 30.38
N GLY A 137 29.62 4.90 29.85
CA GLY A 137 28.32 5.37 30.35
C GLY A 137 28.40 6.48 31.39
N GLN A 138 29.61 6.88 31.81
CA GLN A 138 29.79 8.05 32.67
C GLN A 138 29.31 9.32 31.96
N GLN A 139 28.47 10.12 32.62
CA GLN A 139 27.98 11.38 32.04
C GLN A 139 29.09 12.44 32.03
N VAL A 140 29.20 13.13 30.89
CA VAL A 140 30.18 14.20 30.67
C VAL A 140 29.50 15.46 30.15
N LYS A 141 30.05 16.62 30.50
CA LYS A 141 29.60 17.93 30.00
C LYS A 141 30.56 18.50 28.97
N LYS A 142 30.06 19.35 28.07
CA LYS A 142 30.90 20.07 27.10
C LYS A 142 31.98 20.87 27.84
N GLY A 143 33.24 20.66 27.48
CA GLY A 143 34.41 21.32 28.08
C GLY A 143 34.96 20.63 29.33
N GLN A 144 34.38 19.51 29.77
CA GLN A 144 34.94 18.70 30.84
C GLN A 144 36.26 18.05 30.39
N LYS A 145 37.27 18.07 31.27
CA LYS A 145 38.53 17.36 31.04
C LYS A 145 38.24 15.86 30.99
N LEU A 146 38.66 15.21 29.91
CA LEU A 146 38.53 13.76 29.73
C LEU A 146 39.80 13.04 30.15
N LEU A 147 40.95 13.56 29.71
CA LEU A 147 42.27 12.97 29.95
C LEU A 147 43.38 14.03 29.80
N GLU A 148 44.55 13.74 30.36
CA GLU A 148 45.80 14.48 30.19
C GLU A 148 46.80 13.59 29.46
N ILE A 149 47.47 14.12 28.43
CA ILE A 149 48.44 13.39 27.60
C ILE A 149 49.75 14.15 27.56
N TYR A 150 50.82 13.39 27.73
CA TYR A 150 52.18 13.81 27.47
C TYR A 150 52.69 13.27 26.13
N SER A 151 53.12 14.16 25.24
CA SER A 151 53.66 13.80 23.92
C SER A 151 55.11 14.27 23.79
N PRO A 152 56.08 13.33 23.70
CA PRO A 152 57.49 13.69 23.45
C PRO A 152 57.69 14.45 22.16
N GLU A 153 56.98 14.08 21.11
CA GLU A 153 57.13 14.68 19.79
C GLU A 153 56.68 16.14 19.81
N LEU A 154 55.57 16.44 20.50
CA LEU A 154 55.11 17.81 20.69
C LEU A 154 56.09 18.64 21.51
N VAL A 155 56.64 18.07 22.59
CA VAL A 155 57.64 18.75 23.44
C VAL A 155 58.92 19.01 22.64
N THR A 156 59.35 18.05 21.83
CA THR A 156 60.53 18.20 20.96
C THR A 156 60.30 19.30 19.93
N ALA A 157 59.14 19.33 19.27
CA ALA A 157 58.79 20.37 18.30
C ALA A 157 58.71 21.77 18.95
N GLN A 158 58.23 21.87 20.19
CA GLN A 158 58.26 23.12 20.96
C GLN A 158 59.69 23.57 21.23
N GLN A 159 60.57 22.65 21.66
CA GLN A 159 61.96 22.96 21.95
C GLN A 159 62.73 23.39 20.69
N GLU A 160 62.50 22.72 19.56
CA GLU A 160 63.04 23.12 18.26
C GLU A 160 62.62 24.56 17.89
N LEU A 161 61.35 24.91 18.08
CA LEU A 161 60.84 26.26 17.82
C LEU A 161 61.52 27.31 18.71
N LEU A 162 61.70 27.01 20.00
CA LEU A 162 62.38 27.91 20.93
C LEU A 162 63.85 28.12 20.53
N LEU A 163 64.56 27.03 20.20
CA LEU A 163 65.95 27.10 19.72
C LEU A 163 66.05 27.88 18.40
N ALA A 164 65.14 27.65 17.45
CA ALA A 164 65.10 28.38 16.19
C ALA A 164 64.82 29.87 16.39
N ARG A 165 63.95 30.23 17.35
CA ARG A 165 63.63 31.62 17.70
C ARG A 165 64.85 32.31 18.32
N ASP A 166 65.54 31.66 19.22
CA ASP A 166 66.70 32.24 19.90
C ASP A 166 67.87 32.39 18.90
N ASN A 167 68.06 31.42 18.00
CA ASN A 167 68.99 31.52 16.88
C ASN A 167 68.66 32.69 15.95
N TYR A 168 67.39 32.86 15.56
CA TYR A 168 66.94 34.01 14.77
C TYR A 168 67.21 35.34 15.50
N ASN A 169 66.95 35.41 16.79
CA ASN A 169 67.18 36.62 17.58
C ASN A 169 68.67 37.02 17.66
N ALA A 170 69.57 36.04 17.76
CA ALA A 170 71.01 36.27 17.74
C ALA A 170 71.51 36.69 16.34
N LEU A 171 70.98 36.07 15.29
CA LEU A 171 71.46 36.26 13.91
C LEU A 171 70.76 37.38 13.13
N LYS A 172 69.67 37.97 13.65
CA LYS A 172 68.93 39.05 12.95
C LYS A 172 69.78 40.29 12.66
N GLN A 173 70.87 40.50 13.40
CA GLN A 173 71.79 41.65 13.24
C GLN A 173 73.06 41.29 12.47
N SER A 174 73.19 40.06 11.94
CA SER A 174 74.39 39.65 11.20
C SER A 174 74.54 40.46 9.90
N SER A 175 75.76 40.85 9.57
CA SER A 175 76.09 41.61 8.35
C SER A 175 75.89 40.81 7.05
N PHE A 176 75.74 39.49 7.15
CA PHE A 176 75.55 38.59 6.00
C PHE A 176 74.06 38.28 5.80
N ALA A 177 73.48 38.77 4.69
CA ALA A 177 72.05 38.58 4.38
C ALA A 177 71.62 37.10 4.27
N TYR A 178 72.52 36.22 3.83
CA TYR A 178 72.26 34.78 3.76
C TYR A 178 72.01 34.16 5.15
N ILE A 179 72.74 34.61 6.18
CA ILE A 179 72.64 34.05 7.53
C ILE A 179 71.32 34.44 8.19
N SER A 180 70.93 35.71 8.08
CA SER A 180 69.66 36.18 8.64
C SER A 180 68.43 35.59 7.94
N ASP A 181 68.49 35.38 6.62
CA ASP A 181 67.43 34.71 5.86
C ASP A 181 67.34 33.21 6.20
N SER A 182 68.48 32.51 6.34
CA SER A 182 68.49 31.10 6.76
C SER A 182 67.87 30.91 8.16
N ALA A 183 68.19 31.80 9.10
CA ALA A 183 67.63 31.77 10.45
C ALA A 183 66.12 32.03 10.46
N ARG A 184 65.64 32.93 9.58
CA ARG A 184 64.21 33.18 9.40
C ARG A 184 63.47 31.95 8.86
N ARG A 185 64.00 31.32 7.81
CA ARG A 185 63.39 30.11 7.22
C ARG A 185 63.31 28.96 8.23
N LEU A 186 64.34 28.77 9.05
CA LEU A 186 64.35 27.76 10.10
C LEU A 186 63.23 28.02 11.13
N LEU A 187 63.08 29.27 11.58
CA LEU A 187 62.01 29.67 12.49
C LEU A 187 60.62 29.43 11.89
N ASP A 188 60.41 29.83 10.64
CA ASP A 188 59.12 29.65 9.96
C ASP A 188 58.78 28.18 9.72
N SER A 189 59.79 27.36 9.37
CA SER A 189 59.61 25.91 9.22
C SER A 189 59.22 25.23 10.53
N SER A 190 59.88 25.59 11.63
CA SER A 190 59.60 25.06 12.96
C SER A 190 58.20 25.48 13.45
N ARG A 191 57.81 26.73 13.18
CA ARG A 191 56.45 27.23 13.48
C ARG A 191 55.39 26.49 12.68
N LYS A 192 55.63 26.31 11.37
CA LYS A 192 54.68 25.63 10.49
C LYS A 192 54.52 24.17 10.87
N ARG A 193 55.62 23.50 11.27
CA ARG A 193 55.56 22.16 11.84
C ARG A 193 54.61 22.12 13.02
N LEU A 194 54.78 22.97 14.04
CA LEU A 194 53.94 22.96 15.24
C LEU A 194 52.46 23.32 14.98
N GLN A 195 52.17 24.13 13.96
CA GLN A 195 50.79 24.47 13.56
C GLN A 195 50.03 23.32 12.88
N LEU A 196 50.75 22.37 12.29
CA LEU A 196 50.16 21.23 11.59
C LEU A 196 49.80 20.06 12.54
N TRP A 197 50.11 20.20 13.83
CA TRP A 197 49.75 19.27 14.91
C TRP A 197 48.46 19.78 15.54
#